data_AF-Q04294-F1
#
_entry.id   AF-Q04294-F1
#
_cell.length_a   1.000
_cell.length_b   1.000
_cell.length_c   1.000
_cell.angle_alpha   90.00
_cell.angle_beta   90.00
_cell.angle_gamma   90.00
#
_symmetry.space_group_name_H-M   'P 1'
#
loop_
_entity.id
_entity.type
_entity.pdbx_description
1 polymer ?
#
loop_
_entity_poly.entity_id
_entity_poly.type
_entity_poly.pdbx_seq_one_letter_code
_entity_poly.pdbx_strand_id
1 'polypeptide(L)'
;MTKKQINKALNSLTNSIINDIIEKIDDLEISDDEKESIKDVVKSYNKTKTRSPPKIPLEKQCKELCKNGNKCTVPKCYNGICWAHMSKSEREEYRLIKEAKIQTK
;
A
#
# COMPACT_ATOMS: atom_id res chain seq x y z
N MET A 1 17.41 22.62 1.37
CA MET A 1 16.65 21.52 0.71
C MET A 1 16.46 20.38 1.69
N THR A 2 15.25 19.85 1.84
CA THR A 2 14.98 18.76 2.80
C THR A 2 15.52 17.43 2.26
N LYS A 3 16.02 16.53 3.13
CA LYS A 3 16.47 15.17 2.73
C LYS A 3 15.45 14.43 1.85
N LYS A 4 14.16 14.69 2.06
CA LYS A 4 13.04 14.14 1.28
C LYS A 4 13.05 14.62 -0.18
N GLN A 5 13.34 15.89 -0.44
CA GLN A 5 13.42 16.44 -1.80
C GLN A 5 14.62 15.86 -2.56
N ILE A 6 15.77 15.72 -1.89
CA ILE A 6 16.98 15.10 -2.45
C ILE A 6 16.71 13.65 -2.85
N ASN A 7 16.12 12.85 -1.95
CA ASN A 7 15.77 11.46 -2.25
C ASN A 7 14.76 11.33 -3.39
N LYS A 8 13.81 12.27 -3.51
CA LYS A 8 12.86 12.29 -4.64
C LYS A 8 13.58 12.55 -5.96
N ALA A 9 14.51 13.51 -5.99
CA ALA A 9 15.31 13.80 -7.18
C ALA A 9 16.20 12.62 -7.58
N LEU A 10 16.88 11.99 -6.61
CA LEU A 10 17.71 10.81 -6.85
C LEU A 10 16.89 9.64 -7.41
N ASN A 11 15.73 9.33 -6.83
CA ASN A 11 14.86 8.27 -7.35
C ASN A 11 14.39 8.56 -8.78
N SER A 12 14.08 9.83 -9.09
CA SER A 12 13.68 10.22 -10.45
C SER A 12 14.82 10.01 -11.45
N LEU A 13 16.05 10.37 -11.06
CA LEU A 13 17.24 10.16 -11.88
C LEU A 13 17.52 8.67 -12.10
N THR A 14 17.46 7.87 -11.03
CA THR A 14 17.62 6.42 -11.10
C THR A 14 16.60 5.78 -12.04
N ASN A 15 15.33 6.19 -11.95
CA ASN A 15 14.28 5.70 -12.86
C ASN A 15 14.57 6.02 -14.32
N SER A 16 15.02 7.25 -14.61
CA SER A 16 15.37 7.68 -15.97
C SER A 16 16.49 6.82 -16.54
N ILE A 17 17.59 6.65 -15.77
CA ILE A 17 18.74 5.85 -16.20
C ILE A 17 18.34 4.39 -16.44
N ILE A 18 17.52 3.81 -15.56
CA ILE A 18 17.05 2.43 -15.70
C ILE A 18 16.21 2.26 -16.98
N ASN A 19 15.33 3.21 -17.29
CA ASN A 19 14.53 3.16 -18.51
C ASN A 19 15.40 3.28 -19.76
N ASP A 20 16.37 4.21 -19.78
CA ASP A 20 17.31 4.35 -20.90
C ASP A 20 18.12 3.06 -21.13
N ILE A 21 18.49 2.35 -20.07
CA ILE A 21 19.18 1.05 -20.18
C ILE A 21 18.25 -0.02 -20.75
N ILE A 22 16.98 -0.04 -20.33
CA ILE A 22 15.97 -1.00 -20.84
C ILE A 22 15.74 -0.79 -22.34
N GLU A 23 15.61 0.46 -22.79
CA GLU A 23 15.47 0.79 -24.22
C GLU A 23 16.70 0.32 -25.01
N LYS A 24 17.92 0.53 -24.48
CA LYS A 24 19.14 0.04 -25.12
C LYS A 24 19.24 -1.49 -25.17
N ILE A 25 18.63 -2.20 -24.23
CA ILE A 25 18.57 -3.67 -24.25
C ILE A 25 17.63 -4.16 -25.36
N ASP A 26 16.56 -3.42 -25.66
CA ASP A 26 15.65 -3.74 -26.76
C ASP A 26 16.36 -3.73 -28.12
N ASP A 27 17.31 -2.81 -28.29
CA ASP A 27 18.10 -2.65 -29.50
C ASP A 27 19.23 -3.69 -29.68
N LEU A 28 19.48 -4.56 -28.68
CA LEU A 28 20.53 -5.58 -28.79
C LEU A 28 20.11 -6.72 -29.73
N GLU A 29 21.06 -7.21 -30.53
CA GLU A 29 20.88 -8.38 -31.41
C GLU A 29 21.09 -9.70 -30.66
N ILE A 30 20.29 -9.93 -29.62
CA ILE A 30 20.26 -11.17 -28.81
C ILE A 30 18.84 -11.74 -28.74
N SER A 31 18.70 -12.95 -28.20
CA SER A 31 17.38 -13.58 -28.07
C SER A 31 16.46 -12.82 -27.12
N ASP A 32 15.14 -12.87 -27.38
CA ASP A 32 14.15 -12.17 -26.56
C ASP A 32 14.14 -12.69 -25.10
N ASP A 33 14.38 -13.99 -24.91
CA ASP A 33 14.50 -14.62 -23.58
C ASP A 33 15.68 -14.03 -22.80
N GLU A 34 16.82 -13.80 -23.46
CA GLU A 34 17.99 -13.15 -22.85
C GLU A 34 17.73 -11.68 -22.55
N LYS A 35 17.04 -10.95 -23.45
CA LYS A 35 16.62 -9.56 -23.20
C LYS A 35 15.75 -9.46 -21.97
N GLU A 36 14.74 -10.32 -21.84
CA GLU A 36 13.82 -10.31 -20.71
C GLU A 36 14.54 -10.60 -19.39
N SER A 37 15.43 -11.60 -19.38
CA SER A 37 16.27 -11.93 -18.23
C SER A 37 17.15 -10.74 -17.79
N ILE A 38 17.81 -10.06 -18.72
CA ILE A 38 18.65 -8.89 -18.44
C ILE A 38 17.79 -7.71 -17.94
N LYS A 39 16.63 -7.47 -18.56
CA LYS A 39 15.70 -6.40 -18.13
C LYS A 39 15.22 -6.63 -16.70
N ASP A 40 14.95 -7.86 -16.30
CA ASP A 40 14.52 -8.17 -14.93
C ASP A 40 15.61 -7.92 -13.90
N VAL A 41 16.86 -8.23 -14.23
CA VAL A 41 18.02 -7.86 -13.41
C VAL A 41 18.13 -6.34 -13.27
N VAL A 42 18.01 -5.59 -14.38
CA VAL A 42 18.08 -4.13 -14.38
C VAL A 42 16.94 -3.50 -13.58
N LYS A 43 15.70 -3.98 -13.75
CA LYS A 43 14.53 -3.52 -12.97
C LYS A 43 14.69 -3.78 -11.47
N SER A 44 15.44 -4.81 -11.08
CA SER A 44 15.65 -5.14 -9.66
C SER A 44 16.41 -4.05 -8.89
N TYR A 45 17.25 -3.25 -9.57
CA TYR A 45 17.95 -2.11 -8.98
C TYR A 45 16.99 -0.97 -8.59
N ASN A 46 15.77 -0.97 -9.14
CA ASN A 46 14.74 0.00 -8.82
C ASN A 46 13.84 -0.41 -7.65
N LYS A 47 14.21 -1.45 -6.88
CA LYS A 47 13.44 -1.87 -5.69
C LYS A 47 13.52 -0.79 -4.61
N THR A 48 12.63 0.21 -4.72
CA THR A 48 12.28 1.06 -3.60
C THR A 48 11.78 0.16 -2.47
N LYS A 49 12.37 0.26 -1.27
CA LYS A 49 11.90 -0.48 -0.10
C LYS A 49 10.39 -0.29 0.04
N THR A 50 9.63 -1.37 -0.09
CA THR A 50 8.19 -1.37 0.19
C THR A 50 7.99 -0.84 1.59
N ARG A 51 7.32 0.30 1.72
CA ARG A 51 6.98 0.83 3.03
C ARG A 51 5.99 -0.13 3.68
N SER A 52 6.38 -0.72 4.81
CA SER A 52 5.42 -1.45 5.63
C SER A 52 4.37 -0.48 6.13
N PRO A 53 3.07 -0.79 5.99
CA PRO A 53 2.03 0.03 6.59
C PRO A 53 2.22 0.05 8.11
N PRO A 54 1.91 1.18 8.78
CA PRO A 54 1.98 1.24 10.24
C PRO A 54 1.07 0.15 10.82
N LYS A 55 1.62 -0.65 11.74
CA LYS A 55 0.86 -1.71 12.41
C LYS A 55 -0.11 -1.06 13.39
N ILE A 56 -1.40 -1.30 13.21
CA ILE A 56 -2.44 -0.87 14.17
C ILE A 56 -2.24 -1.69 15.45
N PRO A 57 -2.18 -1.09 16.65
CA PRO A 57 -2.12 -1.84 17.91
C PRO A 57 -3.31 -2.80 18.05
N LEU A 58 -3.09 -4.00 18.61
CA LEU A 58 -4.12 -5.06 18.70
C LEU A 58 -5.40 -4.56 19.39
N GLU A 59 -5.28 -3.68 20.38
CA GLU A 59 -6.40 -3.07 21.10
C GLU A 59 -7.30 -2.19 20.22
N LYS A 60 -6.75 -1.65 19.13
CA LYS A 60 -7.45 -0.79 18.17
C LYS A 60 -7.94 -1.54 16.94
N GLN A 61 -7.63 -2.83 16.82
CA GLN A 61 -8.10 -3.66 15.70
C GLN A 61 -9.50 -4.22 15.96
N CYS A 62 -10.17 -4.57 14.87
CA CYS A 62 -11.41 -5.31 14.88
C CYS A 62 -11.23 -6.66 15.58
N LYS A 63 -12.23 -7.06 16.37
CA LYS A 63 -12.21 -8.35 17.10
C LYS A 63 -12.66 -9.54 16.26
N GLU A 64 -13.39 -9.30 15.17
CA GLU A 64 -13.96 -10.35 14.32
C GLU A 64 -12.94 -11.06 13.43
N LEU A 65 -13.32 -12.27 12.99
CA LEU A 65 -12.62 -13.05 11.99
C LEU A 65 -13.16 -12.73 10.59
N CYS A 66 -12.25 -12.61 9.63
CA CYS A 66 -12.59 -12.52 8.21
C CYS A 66 -13.17 -13.87 7.73
N LYS A 67 -13.87 -13.86 6.58
CA LYS A 67 -14.48 -15.07 5.97
C LYS A 67 -13.50 -16.22 5.72
N ASN A 68 -12.21 -15.91 5.61
CA ASN A 68 -11.12 -16.89 5.45
C ASN A 68 -10.57 -17.42 6.79
N GLY A 69 -11.22 -17.15 7.92
CA GLY A 69 -10.81 -17.58 9.26
C GLY A 69 -9.68 -16.76 9.89
N ASN A 70 -9.10 -15.81 9.17
CA ASN A 70 -8.01 -14.97 9.69
C ASN A 70 -8.55 -13.80 10.52
N LYS A 71 -7.77 -13.36 11.52
CA LYS A 71 -8.12 -12.19 12.35
C LYS A 71 -8.18 -10.91 11.51
N CYS A 72 -9.22 -10.12 11.71
CA CYS A 72 -9.35 -8.82 11.06
C CYS A 72 -8.33 -7.82 11.63
N THR A 73 -7.48 -7.26 10.76
CA THR A 73 -6.43 -6.29 11.15
C THR A 73 -6.84 -4.83 10.94
N VAL A 74 -8.08 -4.59 10.48
CA VAL A 74 -8.65 -3.26 10.22
C VAL A 74 -8.97 -2.57 11.55
N PRO A 75 -8.93 -1.23 11.65
CA PRO A 75 -9.33 -0.51 12.86
C PRO A 75 -10.77 -0.83 13.27
N LYS A 76 -11.01 -0.97 14.59
CA LYS A 76 -12.36 -1.08 15.14
C LYS A 76 -13.11 0.25 15.02
N CYS A 77 -14.38 0.20 14.63
CA CYS A 77 -15.25 1.36 14.43
C CYS A 77 -16.27 1.49 15.56
N TYR A 78 -17.26 0.59 15.59
CA TYR A 78 -18.36 0.56 16.55
C TYR A 78 -18.34 -0.78 17.27
N ASN A 79 -18.64 -0.82 18.57
CA ASN A 79 -18.73 -2.05 19.36
C ASN A 79 -17.55 -3.03 19.22
N GLY A 80 -16.34 -2.52 18.94
CA GLY A 80 -15.15 -3.37 18.79
C GLY A 80 -15.01 -4.07 17.43
N ILE A 81 -15.89 -3.78 16.47
CA ILE A 81 -15.88 -4.36 15.12
C ILE A 81 -15.65 -3.28 14.05
N CYS A 82 -15.08 -3.65 12.91
CA CYS A 82 -14.89 -2.73 11.78
C CYS A 82 -16.14 -2.65 10.90
N TRP A 83 -16.21 -1.61 10.06
CA TRP A 83 -17.31 -1.39 9.12
C TRP A 83 -17.71 -2.62 8.28
N ALA A 84 -16.71 -3.41 7.87
CA ALA A 84 -16.92 -4.60 7.06
C ALA A 84 -17.67 -5.72 7.79
N HIS A 85 -17.47 -5.85 9.11
CA HIS A 85 -18.14 -6.86 9.94
C HIS A 85 -19.44 -6.37 10.58
N MET A 86 -19.74 -5.07 10.48
CA MET A 86 -21.02 -4.54 10.94
C MET A 86 -22.16 -5.01 10.02
N SER A 87 -23.27 -5.39 10.64
CA SER A 87 -24.57 -5.58 9.99
C SER A 87 -25.14 -4.25 9.46
N LYS A 88 -26.20 -4.33 8.66
CA LYS A 88 -26.85 -3.12 8.11
C LYS A 88 -27.40 -2.21 9.21
N SER A 89 -28.03 -2.77 10.24
CA SER A 89 -28.57 -2.01 11.39
C SER A 89 -27.45 -1.32 12.18
N GLU A 90 -26.37 -2.04 12.49
CA GLU A 90 -25.24 -1.47 13.23
C GLU A 90 -24.56 -0.33 12.46
N ARG A 91 -24.48 -0.41 11.13
CA ARG A 91 -23.94 0.68 10.30
C ARG A 91 -24.80 1.92 10.37
N GLU A 92 -26.12 1.76 10.43
CA GLU A 92 -27.06 2.87 10.53
C GLU A 92 -26.98 3.54 11.92
N GLU A 93 -26.98 2.74 12.99
CA GLU A 93 -26.75 3.25 14.35
C GLU A 93 -25.44 4.03 14.46
N TYR A 94 -24.34 3.49 13.91
CA TYR A 94 -23.06 4.16 13.93
C TYR A 94 -23.07 5.49 13.16
N ARG A 95 -23.78 5.57 12.03
CA ARG A 95 -23.94 6.83 11.29
C ARG A 95 -24.64 7.88 12.14
N LEU A 96 -25.78 7.52 12.75
CA LEU A 96 -26.53 8.41 13.64
C LEU A 96 -25.68 8.90 14.81
N ILE A 97 -24.94 8.01 15.47
CA ILE A 97 -24.03 8.38 16.58
C ILE A 97 -22.92 9.32 16.11
N LYS A 98 -22.36 9.08 14.92
CA LYS A 98 -21.27 9.89 14.37
C LYS A 98 -21.78 11.29 13.99
N GLU A 99 -22.96 11.39 13.38
CA GLU A 99 -23.61 12.65 13.04
C GLU A 99 -23.96 13.47 14.29
N ALA A 100 -24.54 12.84 15.31
CA ALA A 100 -24.81 13.49 16.60
C ALA A 100 -23.53 14.02 17.29
N LYS A 101 -22.43 13.27 17.22
CA LYS A 101 -21.11 13.70 17.75
C LYS A 101 -20.48 14.87 16.98
N ILE A 102 -20.85 15.08 15.73
CA ILE A 102 -20.36 16.21 14.91
C ILE A 102 -21.14 17.49 15.25
N GLN A 103 -22.44 17.39 15.54
CA GLN A 103 -23.28 18.55 15.90
C GLN A 103 -23.03 19.09 17.31
N THR A 104 -22.38 18.30 18.17
CA THR A 104 -22.09 18.63 19.57
C THR A 104 -20.65 19.12 19.79
N LYS A 105 -19.88 19.31 18.71
CA LYS A 105 -18.52 19.83 18.71
C LYS A 105 -18.45 21.15 17.97
#